data_AF-A0A1T4LI29-F1
#
_entry.id   AF-A0A1T4LI29-F1
#
_cell.length_a   1.000
_cell.length_b   1.000
_cell.length_c   1.000
_cell.angle_alpha   90.00
_cell.angle_beta   90.00
_cell.angle_gamma   90.00
#
_symmetry.space_group_name_H-M   'P 1'
#
loop_
_entity.id
_entity.type
_entity.pdbx_description
1 polymer ?
#
loop_
_entity_poly.entity_id
_entity_poly.type
_entity_poly.pdbx_seq_one_letter_code
_entity_poly.pdbx_strand_id
1 'polypeptide(L)'
;MQKNYYQILAISPDATAAEIKKAFRLLAQRYHPDKNAGQAFTNDHYSAIREAYEVLSDPVKRRDYHSVYFKEGSRLKLHTSPDDILISARKLASRIKAADPARIDRDALAFSLHQLLSGYHINLLRQNAEAVLIRAVIGQIMICLAPVPFRDMQAFLQPLTALAGDDAVALATITSHFRNAKLLHYWNRYKILAVLLITILLSLAIYYL
;
A
#
# COMPACT_ATOMS: atom_id res chain seq x y z
N MET A 1 -20.53 10.90 -4.26
CA MET A 1 -19.94 10.39 -3.00
C MET A 1 -18.93 11.40 -2.50
N GLN A 2 -19.04 11.82 -1.25
CA GLN A 2 -18.16 12.83 -0.67
C GLN A 2 -16.80 12.18 -0.32
N LYS A 3 -15.67 12.81 -0.69
CA LYS A 3 -14.31 12.26 -0.51
C LYS A 3 -13.92 12.28 0.97
N ASN A 4 -13.55 11.13 1.54
CA ASN A 4 -13.08 11.06 2.92
C ASN A 4 -11.65 11.61 3.05
N TYR A 5 -11.50 12.87 3.44
CA TYR A 5 -10.20 13.53 3.56
C TYR A 5 -9.29 12.94 4.64
N TYR A 6 -9.87 12.40 5.73
CA TYR A 6 -9.09 11.70 6.76
C TYR A 6 -8.51 10.39 6.23
N GLN A 7 -9.27 9.67 5.41
CA GLN A 7 -8.78 8.47 4.74
C GLN A 7 -7.72 8.80 3.69
N ILE A 8 -7.88 9.89 2.93
CA ILE A 8 -6.91 10.35 1.93
C ILE A 8 -5.56 10.67 2.58
N LEU A 9 -5.56 11.40 3.69
CA LEU A 9 -4.34 11.69 4.45
C LEU A 9 -3.90 10.53 5.36
N ALA A 10 -4.72 9.49 5.46
CA ALA A 10 -4.53 8.31 6.30
C ALA A 10 -4.22 8.65 7.78
N ILE A 11 -5.06 9.50 8.35
CA ILE A 11 -4.98 10.03 9.72
C ILE A 11 -6.31 9.87 10.46
N SER A 12 -6.24 9.94 11.79
CA SER A 12 -7.42 9.96 12.66
C SER A 12 -8.28 11.22 12.43
N PRO A 13 -9.62 11.16 12.62
CA PRO A 13 -10.48 12.34 12.68
C PRO A 13 -10.12 13.26 13.85
N ASP A 14 -9.46 12.71 14.87
CA ASP A 14 -8.96 13.44 16.05
C ASP A 14 -7.53 13.96 15.87
N ALA A 15 -6.93 13.78 14.69
CA ALA A 15 -5.55 14.19 14.43
C ALA A 15 -5.36 15.69 14.69
N THR A 16 -4.23 16.03 15.32
CA THR A 16 -3.81 17.40 15.57
C THR A 16 -3.37 18.09 14.26
N ALA A 17 -3.36 19.43 14.25
CA ALA A 17 -2.88 20.20 13.10
C ALA A 17 -1.42 19.83 12.72
N ALA A 18 -0.59 19.49 13.71
CA ALA A 18 0.78 19.04 13.51
C ALA A 18 0.84 17.69 12.77
N GLU A 19 -0.02 16.74 13.13
CA GLU A 19 -0.12 15.43 12.48
C GLU A 19 -0.66 15.56 11.05
N ILE A 20 -1.68 16.40 10.84
CA ILE A 20 -2.23 16.71 9.50
C ILE A 20 -1.12 17.26 8.60
N LYS A 21 -0.35 18.25 9.08
CA LYS A 21 0.77 18.84 8.34
C LYS A 21 1.90 17.83 8.09
N LYS A 22 2.15 16.92 9.03
CA LYS A 22 3.17 15.86 8.88
C LYS A 22 2.74 14.85 7.81
N ALA A 23 1.50 14.37 7.86
CA ALA A 23 0.95 13.44 6.89
C ALA A 23 0.94 14.03 5.48
N PHE A 24 0.47 15.27 5.32
CA PHE A 24 0.53 15.99 4.05
C PHE A 24 1.95 16.07 3.49
N ARG A 25 2.94 16.46 4.29
CA ARG A 25 4.34 16.55 3.83
C ARG A 25 4.88 15.21 3.33
N LEU A 26 4.59 14.11 4.04
CA LEU A 26 5.04 12.77 3.66
C LEU A 26 4.39 12.30 2.34
N LEU A 27 3.07 12.51 2.21
CA LEU A 27 2.32 12.14 1.01
C LEU A 27 2.67 13.04 -0.19
N ALA A 28 2.79 14.35 0.02
CA ALA A 28 3.17 15.30 -1.03
C ALA A 28 4.57 15.03 -1.58
N GLN A 29 5.53 14.63 -0.74
CA GLN A 29 6.86 14.23 -1.22
C GLN A 29 6.82 12.93 -2.03
N ARG A 30 5.96 11.98 -1.65
CA ARG A 30 5.81 10.69 -2.34
C ARG A 30 5.13 10.85 -3.70
N TYR A 31 4.06 11.65 -3.75
CA TYR A 31 3.24 11.84 -4.95
C TYR A 31 3.55 13.16 -5.70
N HIS A 32 4.70 13.78 -5.45
CA HIS A 32 5.05 15.05 -6.10
C HIS A 32 5.13 14.88 -7.63
N PRO A 33 4.54 15.78 -8.44
CA PRO A 33 4.58 15.67 -9.90
C PRO A 33 6.01 15.73 -10.46
N ASP A 34 6.85 16.66 -9.98
CA ASP A 34 8.22 16.81 -10.48
C ASP A 34 9.12 15.58 -10.25
N LYS A 35 8.96 14.88 -9.13
CA LYS A 35 9.77 13.69 -8.81
C LYS A 35 9.28 12.43 -9.52
N ASN A 36 8.07 12.47 -10.07
CA ASN A 36 7.40 11.34 -10.72
C ASN A 36 6.99 11.70 -12.17
N ALA A 37 7.67 12.68 -12.78
CA ALA A 37 7.39 13.10 -14.15
C ALA A 37 7.52 11.90 -15.11
N GLY A 38 6.44 11.59 -15.83
CA GLY A 38 6.36 10.45 -16.76
C GLY A 38 5.71 9.18 -16.20
N GLN A 39 5.26 9.20 -14.94
CA GLN A 39 4.45 8.14 -14.34
C GLN A 39 2.98 8.60 -14.27
N ALA A 40 2.02 7.74 -14.65
CA ALA A 40 0.58 8.02 -14.55
C ALA A 40 0.08 8.22 -13.08
N PHE A 41 0.99 8.08 -12.11
CA PHE A 41 0.74 7.90 -10.68
C PHE A 41 0.35 9.14 -9.87
N THR A 42 0.26 10.35 -10.44
CA THR A 42 0.43 11.53 -9.56
C THR A 42 -0.60 12.63 -9.60
N ASN A 43 -1.18 13.02 -10.74
CA ASN A 43 -1.93 14.28 -10.73
C ASN A 43 -3.21 14.21 -9.89
N ASP A 44 -3.99 13.14 -10.06
CA ASP A 44 -5.27 12.99 -9.36
C ASP A 44 -5.09 12.71 -7.85
N HIS A 45 -4.09 11.89 -7.49
CA HIS A 45 -3.79 11.59 -6.09
C HIS A 45 -3.17 12.78 -5.36
N TYR A 46 -2.24 13.50 -5.99
CA TYR A 46 -1.65 14.70 -5.41
C TYR A 46 -2.72 15.80 -5.23
N SER A 47 -3.59 15.98 -6.22
CA SER A 47 -4.73 16.88 -6.12
C SER A 47 -5.64 16.52 -4.95
N ALA A 48 -6.00 15.23 -4.80
CA ALA A 48 -6.79 14.76 -3.67
C ALA A 48 -6.10 14.97 -2.31
N ILE A 49 -4.79 14.74 -2.22
CA ILE A 49 -3.98 14.96 -1.00
C ILE A 49 -3.96 16.45 -0.64
N ARG A 50 -3.80 17.32 -1.64
CA ARG A 50 -3.81 18.77 -1.47
C ARG A 50 -5.18 19.28 -1.03
N GLU A 51 -6.24 18.85 -1.70
CA GLU A 51 -7.63 19.18 -1.34
C GLU A 51 -7.93 18.75 0.10
N ALA A 52 -7.54 17.53 0.47
CA ALA A 52 -7.70 17.03 1.83
C ALA A 52 -6.95 17.90 2.87
N TYR A 53 -5.73 18.32 2.56
CA TYR A 53 -4.97 19.21 3.44
C TYR A 53 -5.59 20.61 3.53
N GLU A 54 -6.04 21.19 2.42
CA GLU A 54 -6.67 22.52 2.39
C GLU A 54 -7.95 22.58 3.24
N VAL A 55 -8.72 21.49 3.29
CA VAL A 55 -9.93 21.40 4.13
C VAL A 55 -9.60 21.09 5.59
N LEU A 56 -8.69 20.15 5.84
CA LEU A 56 -8.41 19.68 7.21
C LEU A 56 -7.44 20.57 8.00
N SER A 57 -6.61 21.37 7.33
CA SER A 57 -5.66 22.28 7.99
C SER A 57 -6.30 23.57 8.51
N ASP A 58 -7.40 24.00 7.90
CA ASP A 58 -8.17 25.17 8.32
C ASP A 58 -9.22 24.75 9.37
N PRO A 59 -9.17 25.30 10.60
CA PRO A 59 -10.12 24.93 11.67
C PRO A 59 -11.58 25.15 11.30
N VAL A 60 -11.89 26.20 10.54
CA VAL A 60 -13.26 26.54 10.13
C VAL A 60 -13.73 25.52 9.10
N LYS A 61 -12.94 25.30 8.04
CA LYS A 61 -13.28 24.31 7.00
C LYS A 61 -13.36 22.89 7.56
N ARG A 62 -12.48 22.51 8.50
CA ARG A 62 -12.50 21.21 9.17
C ARG A 62 -13.77 21.04 10.00
N ARG A 63 -14.19 22.07 10.74
CA ARG A 63 -15.43 22.05 11.51
C ARG A 63 -16.65 21.93 10.60
N ASP A 64 -16.68 22.69 9.50
CA ASP A 64 -17.80 22.65 8.57
C ASP A 64 -17.86 21.29 7.86
N TYR A 65 -16.71 20.75 7.45
CA TYR A 65 -16.55 19.39 6.96
C TYR A 65 -17.07 18.35 7.98
N HIS A 66 -16.66 18.45 9.25
CA HIS A 66 -17.23 17.63 10.32
C HIS A 66 -18.75 17.79 10.42
N SER A 67 -19.27 19.01 10.42
CA SER A 67 -20.70 19.23 10.61
C SER A 67 -21.55 18.59 9.50
N VAL A 68 -21.06 18.57 8.26
CA VAL A 68 -21.74 17.91 7.13
C VAL A 68 -21.59 16.39 7.24
N TYR A 69 -20.37 15.91 7.48
CA TYR A 69 -20.08 14.46 7.56
C TYR A 69 -20.75 13.75 8.73
N PHE A 70 -20.90 14.41 9.88
CA PHE A 70 -21.50 13.82 11.07
C PHE A 70 -23.04 14.00 11.12
N LYS A 71 -23.63 14.92 10.33
CA LYS A 71 -25.09 15.11 10.26
C LYS A 71 -25.82 14.05 9.46
N GLU A 72 -25.17 13.43 8.48
CA GLU A 72 -25.82 12.47 7.57
C GLU A 72 -26.07 11.07 8.20
N GLY A 73 -25.82 10.86 9.49
CA GLY A 73 -25.92 9.54 10.13
C GLY A 73 -24.94 8.50 9.55
N SER A 74 -24.09 8.93 8.62
CA SER A 74 -23.00 8.20 8.01
C SER A 74 -21.90 8.05 9.06
N ARG A 75 -22.00 6.97 9.84
CA ARG A 75 -20.88 6.44 10.64
C ARG A 75 -19.61 6.62 9.83
N LEU A 76 -18.65 7.39 10.35
CA LEU A 76 -17.29 7.45 9.83
C LEU A 76 -16.82 6.02 9.57
N LYS A 77 -16.91 5.55 8.33
CA LYS A 77 -16.17 4.36 7.90
C LYS A 77 -14.75 4.78 7.59
N LEU A 78 -14.12 5.51 8.52
CA LEU A 78 -12.68 5.33 8.67
C LEU A 78 -12.51 3.98 9.36
N HIS A 79 -11.45 3.25 9.03
CA HIS A 79 -11.14 2.02 9.75
C HIS A 79 -10.72 2.35 11.17
N THR A 80 -11.70 2.63 12.01
CA THR A 80 -11.57 2.98 13.43
C THR A 80 -11.53 1.72 14.28
N SER A 81 -11.99 0.59 13.73
CA SER A 81 -11.79 -0.74 14.28
C SER A 81 -10.74 -1.54 13.49
N PRO A 82 -9.92 -2.37 14.17
CA PRO A 82 -9.12 -3.42 13.54
C PRO A 82 -9.89 -4.26 12.51
N ASP A 83 -11.13 -4.62 12.81
CA ASP A 83 -11.97 -5.43 11.92
C ASP A 83 -12.32 -4.70 10.62
N ASP A 84 -12.54 -3.40 10.70
CA ASP A 84 -12.80 -2.58 9.52
C ASP A 84 -11.58 -2.56 8.59
N ILE A 85 -10.36 -2.49 9.16
CA ILE A 85 -9.11 -2.57 8.38
C ILE A 85 -9.05 -3.91 7.66
N LEU A 86 -9.35 -5.01 8.35
CA LEU A 86 -9.35 -6.34 7.77
C LEU A 86 -10.38 -6.47 6.65
N ILE A 87 -11.60 -5.96 6.84
CA ILE A 87 -12.65 -5.97 5.81
C ILE A 87 -12.18 -5.21 4.56
N SER A 88 -11.56 -4.04 4.73
CA SER A 88 -11.03 -3.30 3.59
C SER A 88 -9.88 -4.00 2.90
N ALA A 89 -8.96 -4.59 3.67
CA ALA A 89 -7.86 -5.38 3.11
C ALA A 89 -8.39 -6.58 2.30
N ARG A 90 -9.41 -7.29 2.83
CA ARG A 90 -10.10 -8.38 2.12
C ARG A 90 -10.79 -7.90 0.85
N LYS A 91 -11.47 -6.75 0.90
CA LYS A 91 -12.15 -6.17 -0.27
C LYS A 91 -11.14 -5.80 -1.36
N LEU A 92 -10.00 -5.21 -0.98
CA LEU A 92 -8.92 -4.92 -1.92
C LEU A 92 -8.34 -6.20 -2.51
N ALA A 93 -8.02 -7.19 -1.68
CA ALA A 93 -7.48 -8.48 -2.11
C ALA A 93 -8.44 -9.23 -3.05
N SER A 94 -9.74 -9.21 -2.75
CA SER A 94 -10.78 -9.80 -3.60
C SER A 94 -10.82 -9.13 -4.98
N ARG A 95 -10.76 -7.80 -5.04
CA ARG A 95 -10.70 -7.05 -6.31
C ARG A 95 -9.47 -7.43 -7.13
N ILE A 96 -8.31 -7.57 -6.48
CA ILE A 96 -7.06 -7.95 -7.15
C ILE A 96 -7.11 -9.39 -7.66
N LYS A 97 -7.67 -10.33 -6.88
CA LYS A 97 -7.83 -11.72 -7.33
C LYS A 97 -8.79 -11.86 -8.51
N ALA A 98 -9.83 -11.03 -8.57
CA ALA A 98 -10.82 -11.03 -9.65
C ALA A 98 -10.37 -10.22 -10.87
N ALA A 99 -9.32 -9.40 -10.76
CA ALA A 99 -8.83 -8.56 -11.84
C ALA A 99 -7.89 -9.32 -12.76
N ASP A 100 -7.93 -8.99 -14.05
CA ASP A 100 -6.91 -9.40 -15.01
C ASP A 100 -5.56 -8.75 -14.64
N PRO A 101 -4.49 -9.52 -14.38
CA PRO A 101 -3.17 -8.99 -14.01
C PRO A 101 -2.62 -7.92 -14.96
N ALA A 102 -2.97 -7.97 -16.25
CA ALA A 102 -2.52 -7.00 -17.24
C ALA A 102 -3.26 -5.65 -17.15
N ARG A 103 -4.46 -5.63 -16.55
CA ARG A 103 -5.32 -4.46 -16.43
C ARG A 103 -5.35 -3.85 -15.03
N ILE A 104 -4.57 -4.40 -14.11
CA ILE A 104 -4.47 -3.85 -12.76
C ILE A 104 -3.78 -2.48 -12.84
N ASP A 105 -4.51 -1.45 -12.44
CA ASP A 105 -3.97 -0.15 -12.13
C ASP A 105 -3.06 -0.26 -10.89
N ARG A 106 -1.75 -0.28 -11.14
CA ARG A 106 -0.72 -0.49 -10.10
C ARG A 106 -0.61 0.74 -9.20
N ASP A 107 -1.02 1.89 -9.70
CA ASP A 107 -1.02 3.19 -9.05
C ASP A 107 -2.10 3.26 -7.99
N ALA A 108 -3.33 2.99 -8.40
CA ALA A 108 -4.46 2.90 -7.50
C ALA A 108 -4.23 1.82 -6.43
N LEU A 109 -3.62 0.69 -6.80
CA LEU A 109 -3.25 -0.37 -5.88
C LEU A 109 -2.19 0.08 -4.87
N ALA A 110 -1.08 0.66 -5.32
CA ALA A 110 -0.02 1.14 -4.43
C ALA A 110 -0.53 2.24 -3.49
N PHE A 111 -1.37 3.15 -3.98
CA PHE A 111 -2.02 4.17 -3.17
C PHE A 111 -2.91 3.53 -2.10
N SER A 112 -3.76 2.56 -2.47
CA SER A 112 -4.63 1.84 -1.53
C SER A 112 -3.82 1.09 -0.47
N LEU A 113 -2.70 0.48 -0.85
CA LEU A 113 -1.79 -0.19 0.06
C LEU A 113 -1.12 0.78 1.04
N HIS A 114 -0.71 1.96 0.57
CA HIS A 114 -0.15 3.01 1.44
C HIS A 114 -1.17 3.54 2.44
N GLN A 115 -2.44 3.66 2.05
CA GLN A 115 -3.51 4.01 2.98
C GLN A 115 -3.71 2.92 4.04
N LEU A 116 -3.76 1.64 3.64
CA LEU A 116 -3.91 0.51 4.56
C LEU A 116 -2.72 0.38 5.52
N LEU A 117 -1.51 0.57 5.03
CA LEU A 117 -0.26 0.53 5.81
C LEU A 117 0.16 1.90 6.35
N SER A 118 -0.81 2.79 6.58
CA SER A 118 -0.54 4.08 7.19
C SER A 118 -0.10 3.92 8.65
N GLY A 119 0.68 4.89 9.15
CA GLY A 119 1.09 4.89 10.56
C GLY A 119 -0.11 4.85 11.52
N TYR A 120 -1.23 5.47 11.15
CA TYR A 120 -2.47 5.40 11.93
C TYR A 120 -3.00 3.97 12.02
N HIS A 121 -3.21 3.28 10.90
CA HIS A 121 -3.74 1.91 10.91
C HIS A 121 -2.77 0.92 11.56
N ILE A 122 -1.46 1.10 11.37
CA ILE A 122 -0.45 0.27 12.04
C ILE A 122 -0.55 0.43 13.55
N ASN A 123 -0.60 1.66 14.06
CA ASN A 123 -0.74 1.92 15.49
C ASN A 123 -2.07 1.37 16.04
N LEU A 124 -3.17 1.57 15.30
CA LEU A 124 -4.49 1.09 15.69
C LEU A 124 -4.51 -0.45 15.82
N LEU A 125 -3.99 -1.16 14.82
CA LEU A 125 -3.90 -2.63 14.83
C LEU A 125 -3.00 -3.11 15.97
N ARG A 126 -1.85 -2.46 16.16
CA ARG A 126 -0.90 -2.88 17.20
C ARG A 126 -1.39 -2.66 18.62
N GLN A 127 -2.21 -1.65 18.85
CA GLN A 127 -2.73 -1.33 20.18
C GLN A 127 -4.00 -2.11 20.51
N ASN A 128 -4.84 -2.41 19.50
CA ASN A 128 -6.21 -2.87 19.74
C ASN A 128 -6.54 -4.22 19.08
N ALA A 129 -5.64 -4.83 18.32
CA ALA A 129 -5.91 -6.08 17.63
C ALA A 129 -5.11 -7.27 18.17
N GLU A 130 -5.72 -8.44 18.09
CA GLU A 130 -5.04 -9.70 18.36
C GLU A 130 -4.03 -10.06 17.25
N ALA A 131 -3.01 -10.84 17.60
CA ALA A 131 -2.00 -11.29 16.64
C ALA A 131 -2.61 -12.07 15.47
N VAL A 132 -3.70 -12.80 15.69
CA VAL A 132 -4.44 -13.52 14.65
C VAL A 132 -5.01 -12.56 13.60
N LEU A 133 -5.61 -11.44 14.04
CA LEU A 133 -6.16 -10.42 13.14
C LEU A 133 -5.04 -9.73 12.36
N ILE A 134 -3.93 -9.35 13.01
CA ILE A 134 -2.76 -8.75 12.36
C ILE A 134 -2.22 -9.67 11.26
N ARG A 135 -2.07 -10.97 11.55
CA ARG A 135 -1.64 -11.97 10.55
C ARG A 135 -2.62 -12.08 9.39
N ALA A 136 -3.93 -12.04 9.67
CA ALA A 136 -4.94 -12.06 8.61
C ALA A 136 -4.84 -10.82 7.70
N VAL A 137 -4.64 -9.63 8.27
CA VAL A 137 -4.42 -8.38 7.52
C VAL A 137 -3.17 -8.48 6.67
N ILE A 138 -2.04 -8.92 7.25
CA ILE A 138 -0.78 -9.14 6.51
C ILE A 138 -1.00 -10.11 5.35
N GLY A 139 -1.70 -11.21 5.57
CA GLY A 139 -2.03 -12.18 4.51
C GLY A 139 -2.84 -11.56 3.36
N GLN A 140 -3.81 -10.70 3.65
CA GLN A 140 -4.53 -9.96 2.59
C GLN A 140 -3.62 -8.99 1.85
N ILE A 141 -2.72 -8.31 2.56
CA ILE A 141 -1.76 -7.39 1.94
C ILE A 141 -0.77 -8.14 1.04
N MET A 142 -0.34 -9.35 1.42
CA MET A 142 0.53 -10.18 0.56
C MET A 142 -0.14 -10.53 -0.76
N ILE A 143 -1.45 -10.80 -0.76
CA ILE A 143 -2.23 -11.02 -2.00
C ILE A 143 -2.21 -9.76 -2.86
N CYS A 144 -2.45 -8.60 -2.26
CA CYS A 144 -2.45 -7.33 -2.95
C CYS A 144 -1.06 -6.95 -3.49
N LEU A 145 0.01 -7.40 -2.84
CA LEU A 145 1.37 -7.16 -3.31
C LEU A 145 1.78 -8.07 -4.46
N ALA A 146 1.20 -9.26 -4.62
CA ALA A 146 1.59 -10.21 -5.66
C ALA A 146 1.76 -9.63 -7.10
N PRO A 147 0.87 -8.76 -7.62
CA PRO A 147 1.03 -8.16 -8.95
C PRO A 147 2.01 -6.96 -9.01
N VAL A 148 2.53 -6.51 -7.88
CA VAL A 148 3.41 -5.33 -7.79
C VAL A 148 4.84 -5.70 -8.19
N PRO A 149 5.58 -4.88 -8.96
CA PRO A 149 6.99 -5.15 -9.25
C PRO A 149 7.84 -5.18 -7.97
N PHE A 150 8.84 -6.07 -7.91
CA PHE A 150 9.72 -6.20 -6.74
C PHE A 150 10.37 -4.88 -6.32
N ARG A 151 10.71 -4.00 -7.27
CA ARG A 151 11.26 -2.67 -6.99
C ARG A 151 10.33 -1.84 -6.09
N ASP A 152 9.04 -1.82 -6.40
CA ASP A 152 8.06 -0.97 -5.73
C ASP A 152 7.58 -1.62 -4.42
N MET A 153 7.57 -2.95 -4.36
CA MET A 153 7.29 -3.71 -3.13
C MET A 153 8.20 -3.30 -1.96
N GLN A 154 9.46 -2.91 -2.22
CA GLN A 154 10.44 -2.56 -1.18
C GLN A 154 9.95 -1.42 -0.28
N ALA A 155 9.16 -0.49 -0.83
CA ALA A 155 8.60 0.63 -0.07
C ALA A 155 7.62 0.19 1.05
N PHE A 156 7.11 -1.05 0.99
CA PHE A 156 6.15 -1.60 1.95
C PHE A 156 6.81 -2.48 3.02
N LEU A 157 8.10 -2.83 2.88
CA LEU A 157 8.78 -3.72 3.81
C LEU A 157 8.87 -3.13 5.23
N GLN A 158 9.24 -1.86 5.34
CA GLN A 158 9.37 -1.19 6.64
C GLN A 158 8.00 -1.01 7.35
N PRO A 159 6.93 -0.57 6.67
CA PRO A 159 5.58 -0.58 7.26
C PRO A 159 5.08 -1.97 7.67
N LEU A 160 5.33 -3.01 6.87
CA LEU A 160 4.87 -4.37 7.16
C LEU A 160 5.60 -4.99 8.35
N THR A 161 6.91 -4.77 8.46
CA THR A 161 7.69 -5.22 9.61
C THR A 161 7.30 -4.46 10.87
N ALA A 162 7.01 -3.15 10.77
CA ALA A 162 6.47 -2.37 11.88
C ALA A 162 5.11 -2.89 12.36
N LEU A 163 4.24 -3.32 11.42
CA LEU A 163 2.95 -3.93 11.73
C LEU A 163 3.09 -5.31 12.38
N ALA A 164 4.00 -6.14 11.89
CA ALA A 164 4.25 -7.46 12.45
C ALA A 164 4.83 -7.41 13.88
N GLY A 165 5.62 -6.37 14.19
CA GLY A 165 6.28 -6.25 15.49
C GLY A 165 7.17 -7.45 15.76
N ASP A 166 6.94 -8.13 16.89
CA ASP A 166 7.72 -9.30 17.33
C ASP A 166 7.07 -10.64 16.95
N ASP A 167 5.98 -10.65 16.17
CA ASP A 167 5.34 -11.89 15.71
C ASP A 167 6.23 -12.59 14.66
N ALA A 168 6.93 -13.64 15.11
CA ALA A 168 7.83 -14.42 14.27
C ALA A 168 7.15 -15.06 13.04
N VAL A 169 5.88 -15.46 13.17
CA VAL A 169 5.11 -16.07 12.06
C VAL A 169 4.78 -15.02 11.00
N ALA A 170 4.37 -13.83 11.43
CA ALA A 170 4.12 -12.70 10.55
C ALA A 170 5.39 -12.27 9.82
N LEU A 171 6.52 -12.15 10.54
CA LEU A 171 7.82 -11.81 9.96
C LEU A 171 8.31 -12.87 8.97
N ALA A 172 8.16 -14.16 9.29
CA ALA A 172 8.50 -15.26 8.38
C ALA A 172 7.66 -15.21 7.09
N THR A 173 6.37 -14.89 7.21
CA THR A 173 5.46 -14.72 6.07
C THR A 173 5.90 -13.57 5.17
N ILE A 174 6.21 -12.41 5.75
CA ILE A 174 6.67 -11.23 5.00
C ILE A 174 7.99 -11.53 4.29
N THR A 175 8.99 -12.03 5.02
CA THR A 175 10.33 -12.29 4.48
C THR A 175 10.33 -13.34 3.37
N SER A 176 9.58 -14.44 3.54
CA SER A 176 9.45 -15.48 2.51
C SER A 176 8.77 -14.94 1.25
N HIS A 177 7.72 -14.12 1.39
CA HIS A 177 7.04 -13.51 0.25
C HIS A 177 7.99 -12.59 -0.54
N PHE A 178 8.71 -11.69 0.14
CA PHE A 178 9.67 -10.78 -0.50
C PHE A 178 10.85 -11.52 -1.15
N ARG A 179 11.35 -12.58 -0.50
CA ARG A 179 12.41 -13.43 -1.07
C ARG A 179 11.93 -14.10 -2.36
N ASN A 180 10.74 -14.68 -2.36
CA ASN A 180 10.18 -15.35 -3.53
C ASN A 180 9.92 -14.35 -4.67
N ALA A 181 9.39 -13.16 -4.37
CA ALA A 181 9.21 -12.08 -5.35
C ALA A 181 10.55 -11.64 -5.97
N LYS A 182 11.61 -11.51 -5.16
CA LYS A 182 12.97 -11.21 -5.64
C LYS A 182 13.48 -12.28 -6.60
N LEU A 183 13.34 -13.55 -6.23
CA LEU A 183 13.78 -14.68 -7.04
C LEU A 183 13.05 -14.72 -8.38
N LEU A 184 11.72 -14.57 -8.36
CA LEU A 184 10.90 -14.51 -9.58
C LEU A 184 11.28 -13.34 -10.48
N HIS A 185 11.57 -12.16 -9.90
CA HIS A 185 12.03 -10.99 -10.65
C HIS A 185 13.32 -11.29 -11.42
N TYR A 186 14.34 -11.83 -10.74
CA TYR A 186 15.62 -12.13 -11.38
C TYR A 186 15.53 -13.31 -12.36
N TRP A 187 14.76 -14.35 -12.01
CA TRP A 187 14.50 -15.47 -12.89
C TRP A 187 13.86 -15.00 -14.21
N ASN A 188 12.79 -14.20 -14.14
CA ASN A 188 12.12 -13.71 -15.34
C ASN A 188 13.00 -12.81 -16.20
N ARG A 189 13.90 -12.04 -15.57
CA ARG A 189 14.84 -11.17 -16.28
C ARG A 189 15.95 -11.96 -16.99
N TYR A 190 16.48 -13.00 -16.36
CA TYR A 190 17.68 -13.70 -16.84
C TYR A 190 17.41 -15.07 -17.47
N LYS A 191 16.18 -15.61 -17.41
CA LYS A 191 15.86 -16.96 -17.94
C LYS A 191 16.21 -17.13 -19.42
N ILE A 192 15.97 -16.13 -20.26
CA ILE A 192 16.27 -16.23 -21.69
C ILE A 192 17.79 -16.24 -21.90
N LEU A 193 18.53 -15.38 -21.19
CA LEU A 193 19.99 -15.35 -21.26
C LEU A 193 20.61 -16.65 -20.75
N ALA A 194 20.05 -17.23 -19.69
CA ALA A 194 20.47 -18.54 -19.19
C ALA A 194 20.23 -19.65 -20.22
N VAL A 195 19.07 -19.68 -20.87
CA VAL A 195 18.79 -20.64 -21.96
C VAL A 195 19.78 -20.45 -23.11
N LEU A 196 20.03 -19.22 -23.55
CA LEU A 196 20.99 -18.93 -24.62
C LEU A 196 22.40 -19.40 -24.24
N LEU A 197 22.84 -19.12 -23.02
CA LEU A 197 24.13 -19.59 -22.51
C LEU A 197 24.23 -21.12 -22.54
N ILE A 198 23.19 -21.82 -22.06
CA ILE A 198 23.13 -23.28 -22.08
C ILE A 198 23.20 -23.81 -23.53
N THR A 199 22.47 -23.19 -24.47
CA THR A 199 22.52 -23.61 -25.88
C THR A 199 23.89 -23.41 -26.52
N ILE A 200 24.59 -22.32 -26.20
CA ILE A 200 25.95 -22.05 -26.68
C ILE A 200 26.94 -23.05 -26.07
N LEU A 201 26.81 -23.38 -24.79
CA LEU A 201 27.66 -24.37 -24.14
C LEU A 201 27.46 -25.77 -24.72
N LEU A 202 26.22 -26.16 -25.00
CA LEU A 202 25.91 -27.43 -25.66
C LEU A 202 26.46 -27.49 -27.09
N SER A 203 26.34 -26.41 -27.87
CA SER A 203 26.89 -26.40 -29.23
C SER A 203 28.42 -26.47 -29.23
N LEU A 204 29.09 -25.79 -28.30
CA LEU A 204 30.54 -25.90 -28.12
C LEU A 204 30.93 -27.31 -27.68
N ALA A 205 30.22 -27.92 -26.73
CA ALA A 205 30.51 -29.28 -26.28
C ALA A 205 30.41 -30.30 -27.42
N ILE A 206 29.42 -30.18 -28.31
CA ILE A 206 29.28 -31.03 -29.50
C ILE A 206 30.42 -30.76 -30.50
N TYR A 207 30.86 -29.52 -30.65
CA TYR A 207 31.94 -29.16 -31.60
C TYR A 207 33.30 -29.75 -31.20
N TYR A 208 33.57 -29.87 -29.89
CA TYR A 208 34.85 -30.37 -29.37
C TYR A 208 34.86 -31.87 -29.05
N LEU A 209 33.74 -32.59 -29.24
CA LEU A 209 33.62 -34.04 -29.05
C LEU A 209 33.80 -34.78 -30.39
#